data_AF-N8QXB0-F1
#
_entry.id   AF-N8QXB0-F1
#
_cell.length_a   1.000
_cell.length_b   1.000
_cell.length_c   1.000
_cell.angle_alpha   90.00
_cell.angle_beta   90.00
_cell.angle_gamma   90.00
#
_symmetry.space_group_name_H-M   'P 1'
#
loop_
_entity.id
_entity.type
_entity.pdbx_description
1 polymer ?
#
loop_
_entity_poly.entity_id
_entity_poly.type
_entity_poly.pdbx_seq_one_letter_code
_entity_poly.pdbx_strand_id
1 'polypeptide(L)'
;MKWDYVDFEARTITFPKEMMKKKRIHIVPMSDQVFNILQEQRSLVGNREYVFPAIYQDGMLSATTMNKMLDYIGLSDVTAHDFRATASTLLNEKDYDDKWIEKQLAHADGNKTRATYNHAKYLESRRKMLQDWADIVDSWKD
;
A
#
# COMPACT_ATOMS: atom_id res chain seq x y z
N MET A 1 4.47 -8.59 -3.76
CA MET A 1 4.37 -7.53 -4.77
C MET A 1 5.47 -7.75 -5.81
N LYS A 2 5.16 -7.67 -7.10
CA LYS A 2 6.13 -7.79 -8.20
C LYS A 2 6.50 -6.40 -8.74
N TRP A 3 7.67 -6.25 -9.34
CA TRP A 3 8.05 -4.99 -9.98
C TRP A 3 7.16 -4.61 -11.15
N ASP A 4 6.61 -5.59 -11.88
CA ASP A 4 5.66 -5.36 -12.97
C ASP A 4 4.36 -4.66 -12.52
N TYR A 5 4.10 -4.58 -11.21
CA TYR A 5 2.96 -3.85 -10.67
C TYR A 5 3.26 -2.37 -10.45
N VAL A 6 4.54 -1.98 -10.49
CA VAL A 6 5.04 -0.66 -10.09
C VAL A 6 5.29 0.18 -11.34
N ASP A 7 4.52 1.25 -11.49
CA ASP A 7 4.73 2.28 -12.52
C ASP A 7 5.31 3.52 -11.85
N PHE A 8 6.61 3.76 -12.05
CA PHE A 8 7.33 4.91 -11.50
C PHE A 8 6.98 6.21 -12.22
N GLU A 9 6.61 6.17 -13.50
CA GLU A 9 6.23 7.37 -14.27
C GLU A 9 4.84 7.85 -13.84
N ALA A 10 3.85 6.94 -13.83
CA ALA A 10 2.51 7.25 -13.35
C ALA A 10 2.45 7.41 -11.82
N ARG A 11 3.50 6.97 -11.10
CA ARG A 11 3.57 6.91 -9.64
C ARG A 11 2.40 6.11 -9.05
N THR A 12 2.20 4.90 -9.55
CA THR A 12 1.13 3.99 -9.08
C THR A 12 1.60 2.55 -8.96
N ILE A 13 0.97 1.81 -8.04
CA ILE A 13 1.10 0.36 -7.91
C ILE A 13 -0.25 -0.25 -8.30
N THR A 14 -0.25 -1.09 -9.34
CA THR A 14 -1.45 -1.73 -9.87
C THR A 14 -1.47 -3.21 -9.51
N PHE A 15 -2.31 -3.57 -8.54
CA PHE A 15 -2.53 -4.96 -8.15
C PHE A 15 -3.55 -5.62 -9.10
N PRO A 16 -3.19 -6.71 -9.79
CA PRO A 16 -4.06 -7.38 -10.74
C PRO A 16 -5.21 -8.10 -10.02
N LYS A 17 -6.35 -8.22 -10.68
CA LYS A 17 -7.60 -8.75 -10.08
C LYS A 17 -7.44 -10.16 -9.53
N GLU A 18 -6.59 -10.97 -10.13
CA GLU A 18 -6.30 -12.36 -9.77
C GLU A 18 -5.68 -12.47 -8.38
N MET A 19 -4.92 -11.44 -7.98
CA MET A 19 -4.28 -11.35 -6.66
C MET A 19 -5.19 -10.76 -5.59
N MET A 20 -6.33 -10.18 -5.97
CA MET A 20 -7.19 -9.43 -5.06
C MET A 20 -8.39 -10.26 -4.59
N LYS A 21 -8.64 -10.27 -3.27
CA LYS A 21 -9.76 -10.99 -2.63
C LYS A 21 -11.13 -10.70 -3.27
N LYS A 22 -11.34 -9.48 -3.78
CA LYS A 22 -12.59 -9.04 -4.39
C LYS A 22 -12.60 -9.12 -5.92
N LYS A 23 -11.60 -9.76 -6.54
CA LYS A 23 -11.43 -9.94 -8.00
C LYS A 23 -11.60 -8.66 -8.81
N ARG A 24 -11.02 -7.57 -8.32
CA ARG A 24 -11.01 -6.24 -8.97
C ARG A 24 -9.59 -5.69 -8.96
N ILE A 25 -9.21 -5.02 -10.04
CA ILE A 25 -7.93 -4.29 -10.09
C ILE A 25 -7.93 -3.21 -9.00
N HIS A 26 -6.84 -3.13 -8.24
CA HIS A 26 -6.65 -2.14 -7.21
C HIS A 26 -5.41 -1.31 -7.51
N ILE A 27 -5.62 -0.02 -7.75
CA ILE A 27 -4.57 0.95 -8.03
C ILE A 27 -4.30 1.74 -6.74
N VAL A 28 -3.04 1.82 -6.34
CA VAL A 28 -2.54 2.58 -5.20
C VAL A 28 -1.62 3.68 -5.73
N PRO A 29 -1.95 4.98 -5.57
CA PRO A 29 -1.00 6.05 -5.90
C PRO A 29 0.16 6.03 -4.90
N MET A 30 1.33 6.48 -5.33
CA MET A 30 2.51 6.63 -4.45
C MET A 30 2.59 8.06 -3.91
N SER A 31 2.93 8.18 -2.63
CA SER A 31 3.56 9.39 -2.09
C SER A 31 5.03 9.46 -2.50
N ASP A 32 5.67 10.62 -2.30
CA ASP A 32 7.10 10.79 -2.54
C ASP A 32 7.94 9.83 -1.67
N GLN A 33 7.53 9.58 -0.44
CA GLN A 33 8.19 8.64 0.48
C GLN A 33 8.16 7.21 -0.08
N VAL A 34 6.99 6.72 -0.50
CA VAL A 34 6.86 5.37 -1.07
C VAL A 34 7.65 5.26 -2.38
N PHE A 35 7.61 6.29 -3.22
CA PHE A 35 8.40 6.34 -4.44
C PHE A 35 9.91 6.19 -4.15
N ASN A 36 10.43 6.95 -3.19
CA ASN A 36 11.84 6.89 -2.80
C ASN A 36 12.22 5.53 -2.19
N ILE A 37 11.40 4.98 -1.29
CA ILE A 37 11.59 3.64 -0.71
C ILE A 37 11.66 2.58 -1.81
N LEU A 38 10.78 2.65 -2.81
CA LEU A 38 10.78 1.68 -3.90
C LEU A 38 11.98 1.84 -4.84
N GLN A 39 12.47 3.06 -5.08
CA GLN A 39 13.69 3.26 -5.86
C GLN A 39 14.92 2.72 -5.14
N GLU A 40 15.04 2.98 -3.84
CA GLU A 40 16.11 2.42 -3.01
C GLU A 40 16.04 0.89 -3.00
N GLN A 41 14.86 0.34 -2.75
CA GLN A 41 14.64 -1.10 -2.73
C GLN A 41 15.02 -1.74 -4.08
N ARG A 42 14.69 -1.10 -5.21
CA ARG A 42 15.07 -1.59 -6.54
C ARG A 42 16.59 -1.65 -6.71
N SER A 43 17.30 -0.65 -6.18
CA SER A 43 18.76 -0.61 -6.20
C SER A 43 19.38 -1.71 -5.33
N LEU A 44 18.75 -2.05 -4.20
CA LEU A 44 19.20 -3.10 -3.29
C LEU A 44 18.95 -4.52 -3.82
N VAL A 45 17.78 -4.79 -4.39
CA VAL A 45 17.40 -6.15 -4.83
C VAL A 45 17.79 -6.48 -6.27
N GLY A 46 18.13 -5.47 -7.07
CA GLY A 46 18.50 -5.61 -8.47
C GLY A 46 17.38 -6.18 -9.35
N ASN A 47 17.72 -7.14 -10.22
CA ASN A 47 16.83 -7.69 -11.25
C ASN A 47 15.88 -8.81 -10.76
N ARG A 48 15.66 -8.94 -9.46
CA ARG A 48 14.73 -9.95 -8.92
C ARG A 48 13.29 -9.58 -9.28
N GLU A 49 12.43 -10.58 -9.52
CA GLU A 49 11.01 -10.38 -9.92
C GLU A 49 10.18 -9.65 -8.83
N TYR A 50 10.42 -9.98 -7.56
CA TYR A 50 9.66 -9.48 -6.43
C TYR A 50 10.33 -8.25 -5.81
N VAL A 51 9.51 -7.29 -5.38
CA VAL A 51 9.97 -6.08 -4.66
C VAL A 51 10.56 -6.46 -3.30
N PHE A 52 9.94 -7.43 -2.62
CA PHE A 52 10.42 -8.03 -1.38
C PHE A 52 10.65 -9.52 -1.62
N PRO A 53 11.82 -9.91 -2.17
CA PRO A 53 12.14 -11.29 -2.45
C PRO A 53 12.50 -12.04 -1.16
N ALA A 54 12.29 -13.36 -1.14
CA ALA A 54 12.85 -14.18 -0.08
C ALA A 54 14.38 -14.26 -0.19
N ILE A 55 15.07 -14.33 0.94
CA ILE A 55 16.54 -14.28 1.01
C ILE A 55 17.13 -15.63 0.56
N TYR A 56 16.59 -16.73 1.06
CA TYR A 56 17.15 -18.08 0.92
C TYR A 56 16.43 -18.98 -0.08
N GLN A 57 15.36 -18.51 -0.71
CA GLN A 57 14.56 -19.28 -1.65
C GLN A 57 14.01 -18.38 -2.76
N ASP A 58 13.61 -18.99 -3.86
CA ASP A 58 12.87 -18.28 -4.92
C ASP A 58 11.48 -17.87 -4.41
N GLY A 59 11.01 -16.73 -4.90
CA GLY A 59 9.70 -16.19 -4.55
C GLY A 59 9.73 -14.97 -3.62
N MET A 60 8.55 -14.65 -3.09
CA MET A 60 8.31 -13.49 -2.24
C MET A 60 8.63 -13.78 -0.77
N LEU A 61 9.03 -12.74 -0.04
CA LEU A 61 9.12 -12.76 1.42
C LEU A 61 7.82 -13.29 2.05
N SER A 62 7.95 -14.13 3.09
CA SER A 62 6.79 -14.72 3.79
C SER A 62 5.91 -13.63 4.42
N ALA A 63 4.60 -13.83 4.38
CA ALA A 63 3.60 -12.94 5.00
C ALA A 63 3.79 -12.76 6.51
N THR A 64 4.43 -13.72 7.20
CA THR A 64 4.70 -13.63 8.64
C THR A 64 5.95 -12.82 8.98
N THR A 65 6.80 -12.50 7.99
CA THR A 65 8.10 -11.86 8.24
C THR A 65 7.96 -10.50 8.88
N MET A 66 6.97 -9.70 8.44
CA MET A 66 6.73 -8.37 9.00
C MET A 66 6.34 -8.44 10.48
N ASN A 67 5.39 -9.31 10.84
CA ASN A 67 4.97 -9.47 12.24
C ASN A 67 6.11 -10.02 13.12
N LYS A 68 6.93 -10.94 12.59
CA LYS A 68 8.13 -11.41 13.31
C LYS A 68 9.16 -10.30 13.54
N MET A 69 9.30 -9.38 12.58
CA MET A 69 10.18 -8.22 12.72
C MET A 69 9.66 -7.25 13.78
N LEU A 70 8.34 -7.01 13.84
CA LEU A 70 7.72 -6.19 14.89
C LEU A 70 7.96 -6.78 16.29
N ASP A 71 7.75 -8.09 16.44
CA ASP A 71 8.07 -8.82 17.68
C ASP A 71 9.55 -8.66 18.06
N TYR A 72 10.47 -8.83 17.10
CA TYR A 72 11.91 -8.71 17.32
C TYR A 72 12.34 -7.31 17.79
N ILE A 73 11.68 -6.24 17.34
CA ILE A 73 11.97 -4.86 17.78
C ILE A 73 11.21 -4.45 19.05
N GLY A 74 10.55 -5.39 19.73
CA GLY A 74 9.84 -5.15 20.99
C GLY A 74 8.41 -4.62 20.83
N LEU A 75 7.81 -4.75 19.65
CA LEU A 75 6.43 -4.37 19.35
C LEU A 75 5.54 -5.62 19.14
N SER A 76 5.60 -6.57 20.07
CA SER A 76 4.89 -7.86 19.99
C SER A 76 3.37 -7.74 19.94
N ASP A 77 2.82 -6.66 20.51
CA ASP A 77 1.38 -6.37 20.51
C ASP A 77 0.91 -5.63 19.25
N VAL A 78 1.85 -5.28 18.35
CA VAL A 78 1.57 -4.59 17.09
C VAL A 78 1.73 -5.57 15.93
N THR A 79 0.76 -5.55 15.02
CA THR A 79 0.78 -6.32 13.79
C THR A 79 0.76 -5.40 12.57
N ALA A 80 1.06 -5.95 11.40
CA ALA A 80 0.92 -5.25 10.14
C ALA A 80 -0.51 -4.69 9.91
N HIS A 81 -1.53 -5.28 10.53
CA HIS A 81 -2.91 -4.82 10.44
C HIS A 81 -3.12 -3.51 11.20
N ASP A 82 -2.41 -3.28 12.30
CA ASP A 82 -2.59 -2.11 13.15
C ASP A 82 -2.14 -0.84 12.43
N PHE A 83 -1.09 -0.88 11.61
CA PHE A 83 -0.70 0.25 10.75
C PHE A 83 -1.84 0.73 9.84
N ARG A 84 -2.63 -0.22 9.34
CA ARG A 84 -3.75 0.07 8.46
C ARG A 84 -4.93 0.65 9.24
N ALA A 85 -5.19 0.15 10.45
CA ALA A 85 -6.19 0.72 11.35
C ALA A 85 -5.82 2.15 11.73
N THR A 86 -4.57 2.40 12.12
CA THR A 86 -4.03 3.73 12.44
C THR A 86 -4.19 4.70 11.27
N ALA A 87 -3.79 4.30 10.06
CA ALA A 87 -3.95 5.14 8.87
C ALA A 87 -5.43 5.46 8.60
N SER A 88 -6.33 4.47 8.72
CA SER A 88 -7.77 4.68 8.55
C SER A 88 -8.31 5.69 9.54
N THR A 89 -8.03 5.51 10.84
CA THR A 89 -8.52 6.40 11.90
C THR A 89 -8.04 7.83 11.70
N LEU A 90 -6.73 8.03 11.50
CA LEU A 90 -6.17 9.38 11.34
C LEU A 90 -6.65 10.09 10.07
N LEU A 91 -6.85 9.34 8.98
CA LEU A 91 -7.42 9.92 7.76
C LEU A 91 -8.88 10.32 7.95
N ASN A 92 -9.68 9.55 8.70
CA ASN A 92 -11.05 9.93 9.06
C ASN A 92 -11.06 11.17 9.96
N GLU A 93 -10.17 11.25 10.96
CA GLU A 93 -10.06 12.42 11.86
C GLU A 93 -9.64 13.70 11.14
N LYS A 94 -9.03 13.60 9.95
CA LYS A 94 -8.70 14.73 9.08
C LYS A 94 -9.79 15.05 8.04
N ASP A 95 -10.99 14.50 8.21
CA ASP A 95 -12.16 14.74 7.36
C ASP A 95 -11.96 14.37 5.88
N TYR A 96 -11.09 13.40 5.58
CA TYR A 96 -11.00 12.83 4.23
C TYR A 96 -12.27 12.04 3.89
N ASP A 97 -12.70 12.07 2.62
CA ASP A 97 -13.89 11.32 2.16
C ASP A 97 -13.71 9.82 2.41
N ASP A 98 -14.63 9.22 3.18
CA ASP A 98 -14.67 7.79 3.50
C ASP A 98 -14.49 6.90 2.27
N LYS A 99 -15.05 7.30 1.12
CA LYS A 99 -14.94 6.52 -0.11
C LYS A 99 -13.50 6.45 -0.61
N TRP A 100 -12.68 7.47 -0.34
CA TRP A 100 -11.26 7.47 -0.72
C TRP A 100 -10.48 6.54 0.19
N ILE A 101 -10.75 6.60 1.50
CA ILE A 101 -10.14 5.74 2.52
C ILE A 101 -10.51 4.29 2.23
N GLU A 102 -11.80 3.95 2.15
CA GLU A 102 -12.27 2.60 1.85
C GLU A 102 -11.72 2.06 0.52
N LYS A 103 -11.64 2.92 -0.51
CA LYS A 103 -11.04 2.54 -1.79
C LYS A 103 -9.54 2.28 -1.67
N GLN A 104 -8.80 3.09 -0.89
CA GLN A 104 -7.38 2.89 -0.59
C GLN A 104 -7.14 1.59 0.18
N LEU A 105 -8.07 1.26 1.05
CA LEU A 105 -8.10 0.02 1.79
C LEU A 105 -8.49 -1.18 0.90
N ALA A 106 -8.82 -1.00 -0.38
CA ALA A 106 -9.36 -2.07 -1.23
C ALA A 106 -10.62 -2.73 -0.66
N HIS A 107 -11.33 -2.00 0.21
CA HIS A 107 -12.67 -2.37 0.65
C HIS A 107 -13.64 -2.25 -0.52
N ALA A 108 -14.69 -3.06 -0.48
CA ALA A 108 -15.68 -3.11 -1.54
C ALA A 108 -16.90 -2.32 -1.12
N ASP A 109 -17.24 -1.27 -1.88
CA ASP A 109 -18.58 -0.71 -1.82
C ASP A 109 -19.58 -1.85 -2.07
N GLY A 110 -20.55 -2.00 -1.16
CA GLY A 110 -21.56 -3.06 -1.23
C GLY A 110 -22.43 -3.01 -2.49
N ASN A 111 -22.41 -1.88 -3.21
CA ASN A 111 -23.23 -1.65 -4.39
C ASN A 111 -22.51 -2.11 -5.67
N LYS A 112 -22.74 -3.37 -6.06
CA LYS A 112 -22.10 -4.07 -7.19
C LYS A 112 -22.30 -3.40 -8.56
N THR A 113 -23.30 -2.53 -8.72
CA THR A 113 -23.76 -2.03 -10.03
C THR A 113 -22.92 -0.88 -10.60
N ARG A 114 -22.12 -0.19 -9.77
CA ARG A 114 -21.33 0.99 -10.18
C ARG A 114 -19.82 0.71 -10.36
N ALA A 115 -19.38 -0.53 -10.13
CA ALA A 115 -17.98 -0.86 -9.92
C ALA A 115 -17.19 -1.18 -11.21
N THR A 116 -17.84 -1.19 -12.37
CA THR A 116 -17.21 -1.53 -13.62
C THR A 116 -16.77 -0.24 -14.33
N TYR A 117 -15.48 -0.14 -14.63
CA TYR A 117 -14.82 0.83 -15.53
C TYR A 117 -14.19 2.12 -14.98
N ASN A 118 -14.38 2.51 -13.71
CA ASN A 118 -13.62 3.67 -13.18
C ASN A 118 -12.50 3.24 -12.22
N HIS A 119 -11.47 2.59 -12.75
CA HIS A 119 -10.29 2.19 -11.98
C HIS A 119 -9.50 3.39 -11.43
N ALA A 120 -9.54 4.53 -12.14
CA ALA A 120 -8.92 5.79 -11.74
C ALA A 120 -9.80 6.67 -10.83
N LYS A 121 -10.97 6.17 -10.38
CA LYS A 121 -11.89 6.96 -9.55
C LYS A 121 -11.18 7.41 -8.27
N TYR A 122 -11.20 8.72 -8.05
CA TYR A 122 -10.58 9.38 -6.90
C TYR A 122 -9.05 9.24 -6.83
N LEU A 123 -8.37 8.88 -7.93
CA LEU A 123 -6.92 8.64 -7.89
C LEU A 123 -6.14 9.89 -7.45
N GLU A 124 -6.45 11.07 -8.02
CA GLU A 124 -5.79 12.33 -7.65
C GLU A 124 -6.11 12.75 -6.21
N SER A 125 -7.36 12.59 -5.79
CA SER A 125 -7.78 12.83 -4.40
C SER A 125 -7.03 11.91 -3.41
N ARG A 126 -6.88 10.63 -3.76
CA ARG A 126 -6.11 9.65 -2.99
C ARG A 126 -4.62 9.93 -3.02
N ARG A 127 -4.07 10.49 -4.11
CA ARG A 127 -2.68 10.89 -4.21
C ARG A 127 -2.37 11.96 -3.16
N LYS A 128 -3.20 13.00 -3.07
CA LYS A 128 -3.09 14.02 -2.00
C LYS A 128 -3.22 13.39 -0.62
N MET A 129 -4.27 12.60 -0.40
CA MET A 129 -4.53 11.92 0.88
C MET A 129 -3.35 11.06 1.35
N LEU A 130 -2.73 10.29 0.45
CA LEU A 130 -1.58 9.46 0.79
C LEU A 130 -0.29 10.26 0.95
N GLN A 131 -0.15 11.40 0.28
CA GLN A 131 0.96 12.31 0.54
C GLN A 131 0.86 12.89 1.95
N ASP A 132 -0.29 13.47 2.31
CA ASP A 132 -0.54 14.00 3.66
C ASP A 132 -0.34 12.93 4.74
N TRP A 133 -0.81 11.69 4.50
CA TRP A 133 -0.56 10.57 5.41
C TRP A 133 0.94 10.31 5.59
N ALA A 134 1.70 10.24 4.49
CA ALA A 134 3.12 9.98 4.57
C ALA A 134 3.88 11.12 5.28
N ASP A 135 3.48 12.37 5.07
CA ASP A 135 4.05 13.54 5.74
C ASP A 135 3.77 13.52 7.26
N ILE A 136 2.59 13.06 7.69
CA ILE A 136 2.28 12.85 9.12
C ILE A 136 3.19 11.79 9.72
N VAL A 137 3.38 10.67 9.04
CA VAL A 137 4.25 9.59 9.55
C VAL A 137 5.70 10.07 9.68
N ASP A 138 6.21 10.83 8.72
CA ASP A 138 7.56 11.39 8.81
C ASP A 138 7.70 12.40 9.96
N SER A 139 6.63 13.13 10.30
CA SER A 139 6.62 14.05 11.45
C SER A 139 6.74 13.37 12.82
N TRP A 140 6.61 12.04 12.89
CA TRP A 140 6.78 11.27 14.14
C TRP A 140 8.25 10.92 14.43
N LYS A 141 9.16 11.24 13.51
CA LYS A 141 10.61 11.01 13.70
C LYS A 141 11.27 12.08 14.57
N ASP A 142 10.55 13.16 14.87
CA ASP A 142 10.94 14.25 15.76
C ASP A 142 10.36 14.04 17.18
#